data_AF-A0A8H7E030-F1
#
_entry.id   AF-A0A8H7E030-F1
#
_cell.length_a   1.000
_cell.length_b   1.000
_cell.length_c   1.000
_cell.angle_alpha   90.00
_cell.angle_beta   90.00
_cell.angle_gamma   90.00
#
_symmetry.space_group_name_H-M   'P 1'
#
loop_
_entity.id
_entity.type
_entity.pdbx_description
1 polymer ?
#
loop_
_entity_poly.entity_id
_entity_poly.type
_entity_poly.pdbx_seq_one_letter_code
_entity_poly.pdbx_strand_id
1 'polypeptide(L)'
;MASDSTRIVADGNDGTSAGTSTPATPSSMEARQEAEEYALKLSARVKSFDTAPLHSTAYMGYLAKYLRRPFKQPRQNRSVPQYRPKARTFIDRYVIRPDRLPDVSRFTEPTDFTASAIPAANEIVFLRGRPSAEWLNEVGRTYKLDHRFFHSHLAATVSTHVHFYATPTLPSRTAGILKFRIPTIVQVGAPGRDLDVEQLEYARHKCYEHLRKMFRSIQDCTAEPGQSIIRAINIHSGSTLVME
;
A
#
# COMPACT_ATOMS: atom_id res chain seq x y z
N MET A 1 33.53 -73.30 -16.11
CA MET A 1 34.67 -72.42 -16.46
C MET A 1 34.19 -71.00 -16.12
N ALA A 2 34.35 -70.54 -14.88
CA ALA A 2 35.56 -69.92 -14.33
C ALA A 2 36.06 -68.80 -15.25
N SER A 3 36.21 -67.54 -14.89
CA SER A 3 36.02 -66.74 -13.68
C SER A 3 36.17 -65.29 -14.19
N ASP A 4 35.47 -64.29 -13.66
CA ASP A 4 36.23 -63.13 -13.15
C ASP A 4 35.39 -62.27 -12.22
N SER A 5 35.93 -62.12 -11.02
CA SER A 5 35.44 -61.32 -9.90
C SER A 5 36.35 -60.12 -9.81
N THR A 6 35.84 -58.91 -10.03
CA THR A 6 36.53 -57.70 -9.60
C THR A 6 35.73 -57.02 -8.51
N ARG A 7 36.22 -57.19 -7.29
CA ARG A 7 35.85 -56.44 -6.08
C ARG A 7 36.26 -54.98 -6.28
N ILE A 8 35.33 -54.05 -6.05
CA ILE A 8 35.67 -52.66 -5.75
C ILE A 8 35.51 -52.47 -4.25
N VAL A 9 36.63 -52.09 -3.63
CA VAL A 9 36.80 -51.83 -2.20
C VAL A 9 36.21 -50.47 -1.87
N ALA A 10 35.44 -50.42 -0.79
CA ALA A 10 35.04 -49.21 -0.10
C ALA A 10 36.18 -48.75 0.80
N ASP A 11 36.52 -47.46 0.76
CA ASP A 11 36.89 -46.66 1.93
C ASP A 11 37.10 -45.20 1.52
N GLY A 12 36.71 -44.26 2.40
CA GLY A 12 37.02 -42.84 2.21
C GLY A 12 35.93 -41.89 2.67
N ASN A 13 35.56 -42.00 3.95
CA ASN A 13 34.82 -41.02 4.71
C ASN A 13 35.64 -39.73 4.86
N ASP A 14 35.19 -38.60 4.31
CA ASP A 14 35.57 -37.27 4.78
C ASP A 14 34.34 -36.36 4.81
N GLY A 15 33.72 -36.34 5.99
CA GLY A 15 32.63 -35.44 6.33
C GLY A 15 33.12 -34.00 6.38
N THR A 16 32.94 -33.26 5.29
CA THR A 16 32.96 -31.80 5.33
C THR A 16 31.57 -31.32 5.76
N SER A 17 31.41 -31.16 7.06
CA SER A 17 30.27 -30.47 7.67
C SER A 17 30.31 -28.98 7.28
N ALA A 18 29.73 -28.65 6.13
CA ALA A 18 29.30 -27.29 5.86
C ALA A 18 28.23 -26.95 6.90
N GLY A 19 28.62 -26.18 7.91
CA GLY A 19 27.71 -25.59 8.87
C GLY A 19 26.72 -24.71 8.12
N THR A 20 25.55 -25.28 7.81
CA THR A 20 24.36 -24.53 7.45
C THR A 20 24.03 -23.68 8.66
N SER A 21 24.50 -22.43 8.66
CA SER A 21 24.09 -21.41 9.61
C SER A 21 22.59 -21.24 9.46
N THR A 22 21.84 -21.87 10.36
CA THR A 22 20.42 -21.59 10.55
C THR A 22 20.28 -20.08 10.72
N PRO A 23 19.51 -19.37 9.89
CA PRO A 23 19.29 -17.95 10.08
C PRO A 23 18.63 -17.78 11.45
N ALA A 24 19.34 -17.14 12.37
CA ALA A 24 18.84 -16.86 13.70
C ALA A 24 17.50 -16.11 13.56
N THR A 25 16.45 -16.68 14.16
CA THR A 25 15.15 -16.02 14.22
C THR A 25 15.36 -14.69 14.95
N PRO A 26 15.08 -13.54 14.32
CA PRO A 26 15.28 -12.25 14.97
C PRO A 26 14.41 -12.18 16.21
N SER A 27 14.97 -11.63 17.29
CA SER A 27 14.21 -11.46 18.53
C SER A 27 13.01 -10.52 18.29
N SER A 28 11.90 -10.73 18.99
CA SER A 28 10.67 -9.94 18.76
C SER A 28 10.87 -8.43 18.98
N MET A 29 11.88 -8.03 19.76
CA MET A 29 12.26 -6.63 19.93
C MET A 29 12.97 -6.04 18.71
N GLU A 30 13.87 -6.79 18.07
CA GLU A 30 14.60 -6.34 16.87
C GLU A 30 13.64 -6.14 15.69
N ALA A 31 12.71 -7.06 15.47
CA ALA A 31 11.72 -6.96 14.40
C ALA A 31 10.88 -5.67 14.51
N ARG A 32 10.50 -5.31 15.75
CA ARG A 32 9.76 -4.08 16.04
C ARG A 32 10.58 -2.82 15.78
N GLN A 33 11.86 -2.82 16.13
CA GLN A 33 12.76 -1.70 15.87
C GLN A 33 12.95 -1.46 14.36
N GLU A 34 13.14 -2.52 13.57
CA GLU A 34 13.25 -2.41 12.12
C GLU A 34 11.95 -1.92 11.46
N ALA A 35 10.80 -2.34 11.97
CA ALA A 35 9.49 -1.87 11.50
C ALA A 35 9.30 -0.37 11.77
N GLU A 36 9.77 0.13 12.93
CA GLU A 36 9.81 1.57 13.21
C GLU A 36 10.82 2.31 12.32
N GLU A 37 11.98 1.70 12.05
CA GLU A 37 13.00 2.25 11.15
C GLU A 37 12.44 2.43 9.72
N TYR A 38 11.61 1.50 9.24
CA TYR A 38 10.91 1.63 7.96
C TYR A 38 10.04 2.89 7.90
N ALA A 39 9.23 3.14 8.94
CA ALA A 39 8.41 4.34 9.03
C ALA A 39 9.25 5.63 9.13
N LEU A 40 10.39 5.58 9.83
CA LEU A 40 11.34 6.69 9.92
C LEU A 40 11.99 7.02 8.57
N LYS A 41 12.46 6.01 7.83
CA LYS A 41 13.03 6.16 6.47
C LYS A 41 12.04 6.83 5.53
N LEU A 42 10.76 6.43 5.58
CA LEU A 42 9.72 7.08 4.79
C LEU A 42 9.57 8.56 5.18
N SER A 43 9.56 8.88 6.47
CA SER A 43 9.42 10.26 6.93
C SER A 43 10.61 11.15 6.54
N ALA A 44 11.84 10.61 6.58
CA ALA A 44 13.04 11.31 6.11
C ALA A 44 12.96 11.58 4.61
N ARG A 45 12.50 10.60 3.84
CA ARG A 45 12.25 10.75 2.41
C ARG A 45 11.20 11.81 2.11
N VAL A 46 10.11 11.87 2.88
CA VAL A 46 9.08 12.93 2.72
C VAL A 46 9.70 14.32 2.87
N LYS A 47 10.51 14.53 3.93
CA LYS A 47 11.19 15.80 4.18
C LYS A 47 12.17 16.19 3.07
N SER A 48 12.81 15.21 2.43
CA SER A 48 13.72 15.51 1.31
C SER A 48 13.02 16.15 0.10
N PHE A 49 11.71 15.91 -0.07
CA PHE A 49 10.95 16.48 -1.17
C PHE A 49 10.54 17.94 -0.98
N ASP A 50 10.77 18.55 0.19
CA ASP A 50 10.54 19.99 0.41
C ASP A 50 11.42 20.86 -0.50
N THR A 51 12.49 20.27 -1.09
CA THR A 51 13.39 20.94 -2.05
C THR A 51 12.97 20.78 -3.51
N ALA A 52 12.05 19.87 -3.84
CA ALA A 52 11.57 19.62 -5.20
C ALA A 52 10.15 19.00 -5.16
N PRO A 53 9.09 19.82 -5.14
CA PRO A 53 7.72 19.34 -4.95
C PRO A 53 7.19 18.72 -6.24
N LEU A 54 7.53 17.46 -6.48
CA LEU A 54 6.72 16.60 -7.33
C LEU A 54 5.44 16.22 -6.58
N HIS A 55 4.33 16.06 -7.31
CA HIS A 55 2.94 15.92 -6.83
C HIS A 55 2.65 14.84 -5.75
N SER A 56 3.64 14.12 -5.23
CA SER A 56 3.49 13.06 -4.23
C SER A 56 3.77 13.46 -2.76
N THR A 57 4.28 14.66 -2.48
CA THR A 57 4.73 15.05 -1.12
C THR A 57 3.62 15.03 -0.07
N ALA A 58 2.49 15.68 -0.38
CA ALA A 58 1.34 15.77 0.52
C ALA A 58 0.79 14.38 0.89
N TYR A 59 0.74 13.46 -0.08
CA TYR A 59 0.30 12.09 0.15
C TYR A 59 1.29 11.29 1.02
N MET A 60 2.58 11.37 0.71
CA MET A 60 3.58 10.64 1.48
C MET A 60 3.65 11.13 2.92
N GLY A 61 3.41 12.43 3.15
CA GLY A 61 3.28 12.99 4.50
C GLY A 61 2.14 12.35 5.28
N TYR A 62 1.00 12.09 4.63
CA TYR A 62 -0.13 11.43 5.26
C TYR A 62 0.15 9.95 5.56
N LEU A 63 0.73 9.20 4.62
CA LEU A 63 1.12 7.81 4.85
C LEU A 63 2.18 7.72 5.96
N ALA A 64 3.19 8.57 5.95
CA ALA A 64 4.21 8.61 7.00
C ALA A 64 3.59 8.92 8.36
N LYS A 65 2.65 9.87 8.43
CA LYS A 65 1.90 10.17 9.65
C LYS A 65 1.07 8.97 10.10
N TYR A 66 0.47 8.24 9.17
CA TYR A 66 -0.32 7.05 9.46
C TYR A 66 0.54 5.93 10.05
N LEU A 67 1.65 5.58 9.38
CA LEU A 67 2.56 4.51 9.79
C LEU A 67 3.27 4.76 11.12
N ARG A 68 3.36 6.02 11.56
CA ARG A 68 3.95 6.42 12.86
C ARG A 68 2.96 6.44 14.01
N ARG A 69 1.65 6.31 13.77
CA ARG A 69 0.66 6.34 14.86
C ARG A 69 0.73 5.00 15.61
N PRO A 70 1.04 5.00 16.93
CA PRO A 70 0.90 3.79 17.72
C PRO A 70 -0.56 3.34 17.67
N PHE A 71 -0.78 2.04 17.52
CA PHE A 71 -2.13 1.50 17.37
C PHE A 71 -2.90 1.65 18.68
N LYS A 72 -3.57 2.79 18.85
CA LYS A 72 -4.60 2.94 19.88
C LYS A 72 -5.87 2.35 19.29
N GLN A 73 -6.18 1.11 19.67
CA GLN A 73 -7.51 0.57 19.48
C GLN A 73 -8.49 1.63 20.00
N PRO A 74 -9.39 2.18 19.16
CA PRO A 74 -10.32 3.17 19.64
C PRO A 74 -11.08 2.54 20.79
N ARG A 75 -10.93 3.10 22.00
CA ARG A 75 -11.75 2.75 23.15
C ARG A 75 -13.19 2.91 22.69
N GLN A 76 -13.85 1.80 22.39
CA GLN A 76 -15.25 1.80 22.02
C GLN A 76 -16.03 2.16 23.29
N ASN A 77 -16.20 3.46 23.55
CA ASN A 77 -17.13 3.97 24.55
C ASN A 77 -18.60 3.83 24.07
N ARG A 78 -18.91 2.75 23.34
CA ARG A 78 -20.27 2.42 22.92
C ARG A 78 -20.72 1.23 23.74
N SER A 79 -21.60 1.52 24.70
CA SER A 79 -22.46 0.60 25.43
C SER A 79 -23.47 -0.09 24.50
N VAL A 80 -22.98 -0.77 23.47
CA VAL A 80 -23.78 -1.68 22.63
C VAL A 80 -23.35 -3.09 23.01
N PRO A 81 -24.27 -4.06 23.22
CA PRO A 81 -23.92 -5.41 23.60
C PRO A 81 -22.86 -5.97 22.66
N GLN A 82 -21.64 -6.13 23.19
CA GLN A 82 -20.47 -6.57 22.46
C GLN A 82 -20.62 -8.05 22.15
N TYR A 83 -21.04 -8.37 20.92
CA TYR A 83 -20.64 -9.63 20.31
C TYR A 83 -19.11 -9.60 20.28
N ARG A 84 -18.45 -10.26 21.25
CA ARG A 84 -16.99 -10.43 21.26
C ARG A 84 -16.66 -11.20 19.97
N PRO A 85 -16.15 -10.53 18.92
CA PRO A 85 -15.81 -11.27 17.73
C PRO A 85 -14.68 -12.21 18.14
N LYS A 86 -14.78 -13.50 17.77
CA LYS A 86 -13.63 -14.42 17.81
C LYS A 86 -12.41 -13.68 17.24
N ALA A 87 -11.24 -13.87 17.86
CA ALA A 87 -9.97 -13.24 17.50
C ALA A 87 -9.91 -12.98 15.99
N ARG A 88 -10.00 -11.71 15.60
CA ARG A 88 -10.17 -11.35 14.20
C ARG A 88 -8.84 -11.58 13.50
N THR A 89 -8.72 -12.71 12.82
CA THR A 89 -7.62 -12.96 11.89
C THR A 89 -7.48 -11.75 10.97
N PHE A 90 -6.29 -11.18 10.99
CA PHE A 90 -5.97 -9.99 10.22
C PHE A 90 -5.31 -10.35 8.89
N ILE A 91 -4.43 -11.35 8.91
CA ILE A 91 -3.74 -11.83 7.71
C ILE A 91 -4.10 -13.29 7.44
N ASP A 92 -4.46 -13.59 6.19
CA ASP A 92 -4.32 -14.93 5.65
C ASP A 92 -3.12 -14.98 4.72
N ARG A 93 -2.26 -15.98 4.91
CA ARG A 93 -1.11 -16.25 4.06
C ARG A 93 -1.29 -17.59 3.37
N TYR A 94 -1.08 -17.61 2.07
CA TYR A 94 -1.17 -18.78 1.22
C TYR A 94 0.21 -19.06 0.65
N VAL A 95 0.82 -20.17 1.02
CA VAL A 95 2.10 -20.60 0.44
C VAL A 95 1.82 -21.56 -0.70
N ILE A 96 2.19 -21.16 -1.91
CA ILE A 96 1.94 -21.91 -3.15
C ILE A 96 3.18 -22.74 -3.49
N ARG A 97 2.97 -24.03 -3.71
CA ARG A 97 4.00 -24.96 -4.17
C ARG A 97 3.47 -25.67 -5.42
N PRO A 98 4.31 -25.96 -6.43
CA PRO A 98 3.86 -26.54 -7.70
C PRO A 98 3.18 -27.90 -7.51
N ASP A 99 3.59 -28.67 -6.50
CA ASP A 99 3.16 -30.07 -6.34
C ASP A 99 2.13 -30.29 -5.22
N ARG A 100 1.62 -29.23 -4.59
CA ARG A 100 0.73 -29.35 -3.41
C ARG A 100 -0.35 -28.26 -3.38
N LEU A 101 -1.44 -28.58 -2.70
CA LEU A 101 -2.46 -27.58 -2.36
C LEU A 101 -1.82 -26.45 -1.53
N PRO A 102 -2.30 -25.20 -1.71
CA PRO A 102 -1.77 -24.06 -0.96
C PRO A 102 -1.92 -24.27 0.54
N ASP A 103 -0.82 -24.06 1.27
CA ASP A 103 -0.84 -24.09 2.73
C ASP A 103 -1.31 -22.73 3.27
N VAL A 104 -2.28 -22.74 4.19
CA VAL A 104 -2.97 -21.54 4.65
C VAL A 104 -2.65 -21.28 6.12
N SER A 105 -1.89 -20.21 6.37
CA SER A 105 -1.59 -19.72 7.71
C SER A 105 -2.42 -18.47 8.02
N ARG A 106 -2.93 -18.36 9.25
CA ARG A 106 -3.77 -17.24 9.70
C ARG A 106 -3.14 -16.55 10.89
N PHE A 107 -3.02 -15.23 10.82
CA PHE A 107 -2.35 -14.44 11.85
C PHE A 107 -3.27 -13.38 12.43
N THR A 108 -3.22 -13.24 13.75
CA THR A 108 -3.94 -12.22 14.51
C THR A 108 -2.99 -11.16 15.05
N GLU A 109 -1.74 -11.54 15.34
CA GLU A 109 -0.69 -10.66 15.85
C GLU A 109 0.45 -10.48 14.83
N PRO A 110 1.00 -9.25 14.68
CA PRO A 110 2.09 -8.97 13.76
C PRO A 110 3.38 -9.76 14.06
N THR A 111 3.66 -10.03 15.34
CA THR A 111 4.85 -10.76 15.77
C THR A 111 4.85 -12.21 15.32
N ASP A 112 3.69 -12.84 15.30
CA ASP A 112 3.56 -14.25 14.88
C ASP A 112 3.75 -14.37 13.38
N PHE A 113 3.27 -13.36 12.63
CA PHE A 113 3.44 -13.29 11.19
C PHE A 113 4.93 -13.20 10.81
N THR A 114 5.68 -12.32 11.46
CA THR A 114 7.11 -12.13 11.16
C THR A 114 7.95 -13.33 11.55
N ALA A 115 7.67 -13.93 12.72
CA ALA A 115 8.35 -15.15 13.16
C ALA A 115 8.12 -16.33 12.19
N SER A 116 6.97 -16.35 11.51
CA SER A 116 6.63 -17.39 10.55
C SER A 116 7.13 -17.13 9.13
N ALA A 117 7.81 -16.01 8.86
CA ALA A 117 8.19 -15.61 7.51
C ALA A 117 9.15 -16.63 6.87
N ILE A 118 8.83 -17.09 5.67
CA ILE A 118 9.62 -18.09 4.95
C ILE A 118 10.40 -17.38 3.84
N PRO A 119 11.75 -17.37 3.87
CA PRO A 119 12.53 -16.78 2.80
C PRO A 119 12.27 -17.51 1.48
N ALA A 120 12.07 -16.76 0.39
CA ALA A 120 11.98 -17.26 -0.99
C ALA A 120 10.80 -18.22 -1.31
N ALA A 121 9.67 -18.11 -0.60
CA ALA A 121 8.45 -18.83 -0.96
C ALA A 121 7.57 -18.03 -1.93
N ASN A 122 6.89 -18.72 -2.85
CA ASN A 122 5.80 -18.14 -3.63
C ASN A 122 4.57 -18.03 -2.72
N GLU A 123 4.23 -16.82 -2.28
CA GLU A 123 3.13 -16.64 -1.35
C GLU A 123 2.18 -15.50 -1.72
N ILE A 124 0.92 -15.67 -1.32
CA ILE A 124 -0.13 -14.67 -1.46
C ILE A 124 -0.60 -14.29 -0.07
N VAL A 125 -0.62 -12.99 0.21
CA VAL A 125 -1.03 -12.44 1.49
C VAL A 125 -2.29 -11.61 1.33
N PHE A 126 -3.33 -11.93 2.08
CA PHE A 126 -4.57 -11.17 2.15
C PHE A 126 -4.67 -10.43 3.49
N LEU A 127 -4.75 -9.10 3.42
CA LEU A 127 -5.03 -8.24 4.55
C LEU A 127 -6.54 -8.07 4.69
N ARG A 128 -7.09 -8.41 5.86
CA ARG A 128 -8.54 -8.32 6.12
C ARG A 128 -8.90 -7.03 6.85
N GLY A 129 -9.88 -6.30 6.32
CA GLY A 129 -10.40 -5.09 6.97
C GLY A 129 -9.47 -3.88 6.84
N ARG A 130 -9.33 -3.10 7.91
CA ARG A 130 -8.47 -1.90 7.92
C ARG A 130 -7.16 -2.23 8.65
N PRO A 131 -6.01 -2.31 7.94
CA PRO A 131 -4.74 -2.63 8.57
C PRO A 131 -4.30 -1.56 9.54
N SER A 132 -3.78 -1.99 10.69
CA SER A 132 -3.09 -1.09 11.61
C SER A 132 -1.74 -0.67 11.01
N ALA A 133 -1.17 0.43 11.52
CA ALA A 133 0.18 0.85 11.17
C ALA A 133 1.22 -0.25 11.41
N GLU A 134 1.09 -0.99 12.52
CA GLU A 134 1.97 -2.10 12.89
C GLU A 134 1.94 -3.22 11.84
N TRP A 135 0.74 -3.62 11.39
CA TRP A 135 0.60 -4.61 10.33
C TRP A 135 1.23 -4.15 9.01
N LEU A 136 1.04 -2.88 8.64
CA LEU A 136 1.62 -2.35 7.40
C LEU A 136 3.14 -2.24 7.46
N ASN A 137 3.70 -1.85 8.61
CA ASN A 137 5.13 -1.76 8.79
C ASN A 137 5.76 -3.16 8.71
N GLU A 138 5.16 -4.17 9.33
CA GLU A 138 5.70 -5.54 9.27
C GLU A 138 5.58 -6.16 7.89
N VAL A 139 4.46 -5.99 7.21
CA VAL A 139 4.28 -6.45 5.82
C VAL A 139 5.24 -5.70 4.89
N GLY A 140 5.37 -4.38 5.07
CA GLY A 140 6.28 -3.55 4.28
C GLY A 140 7.73 -3.97 4.43
N ARG A 141 8.15 -4.27 5.66
CA ARG A 141 9.49 -4.77 5.99
C ARG A 141 9.72 -6.17 5.41
N THR A 142 8.83 -7.11 5.71
CA THR A 142 8.95 -8.53 5.32
C THR A 142 9.08 -8.70 3.81
N TYR A 143 8.29 -7.96 3.03
CA TYR A 143 8.28 -8.03 1.57
C TYR A 143 9.10 -6.93 0.88
N LYS A 144 9.77 -6.06 1.64
CA LYS A 144 10.49 -4.89 1.13
C LYS A 144 9.62 -4.04 0.18
N LEU A 145 8.35 -3.86 0.52
CA LEU A 145 7.40 -3.15 -0.33
C LEU A 145 7.75 -1.67 -0.41
N ASP A 146 7.59 -1.11 -1.61
CA ASP A 146 7.70 0.33 -1.77
C ASP A 146 6.49 1.04 -1.16
N HIS A 147 6.70 2.18 -0.53
CA HIS A 147 5.62 3.03 0.00
C HIS A 147 4.56 3.42 -1.08
N ARG A 148 4.95 3.47 -2.35
CA ARG A 148 4.01 3.64 -3.49
C ARG A 148 3.05 2.46 -3.68
N PHE A 149 3.46 1.27 -3.27
CA PHE A 149 2.59 0.10 -3.23
C PHE A 149 1.44 0.31 -2.24
N PHE A 150 1.78 0.72 -1.00
CA PHE A 150 0.77 1.06 0.00
C PHE A 150 -0.11 2.22 -0.43
N HIS A 151 0.43 3.21 -1.15
CA HIS A 151 -0.38 4.25 -1.75
C HIS A 151 -1.48 3.73 -2.64
N SER A 152 -1.10 2.94 -3.63
CA SER A 152 -2.04 2.47 -4.64
C SER A 152 -3.12 1.58 -4.03
N HIS A 153 -2.78 0.81 -2.99
CA HIS A 153 -3.68 -0.17 -2.37
C HIS A 153 -4.46 0.36 -1.16
N LEU A 154 -3.95 1.37 -0.46
CA LEU A 154 -4.57 1.96 0.73
C LEU A 154 -5.17 3.35 0.48
N ALA A 155 -5.10 3.90 -0.73
CA ALA A 155 -5.72 5.17 -1.08
C ALA A 155 -7.21 5.21 -0.66
N ALA A 156 -7.92 4.09 -0.80
CA ALA A 156 -9.33 3.97 -0.44
C ALA A 156 -9.60 3.88 1.08
N THR A 157 -8.63 3.41 1.88
CA THR A 157 -8.82 3.11 3.31
C THR A 157 -8.19 4.14 4.23
N VAL A 158 -7.06 4.71 3.81
CA VAL A 158 -6.23 5.57 4.65
C VAL A 158 -6.63 7.03 4.41
N SER A 159 -6.95 7.48 3.20
CA SER A 159 -7.26 8.90 2.96
C SER A 159 -8.50 9.39 3.74
N THR A 160 -8.36 10.44 4.55
CA THR A 160 -9.50 11.22 5.09
C THR A 160 -10.10 12.15 4.03
N HIS A 161 -9.34 12.44 2.97
CA HIS A 161 -9.83 13.07 1.75
C HIS A 161 -10.17 11.97 0.76
N VAL A 162 -11.24 11.25 1.07
CA VAL A 162 -11.76 10.30 0.10
C VAL A 162 -12.38 11.15 -1.01
N HIS A 163 -11.67 11.25 -2.13
CA HIS A 163 -12.35 11.42 -3.40
C HIS A 163 -13.09 10.11 -3.65
N PHE A 164 -14.24 9.91 -2.97
CA PHE A 164 -15.11 8.73 -3.12
C PHE A 164 -15.56 8.53 -4.58
N TYR A 165 -15.28 9.51 -5.45
CA TYR A 165 -15.63 9.58 -6.85
C TYR A 165 -14.47 9.21 -7.81
N ALA A 166 -13.23 9.10 -7.33
CA ALA A 166 -12.04 8.86 -8.18
C ALA A 166 -11.64 7.38 -8.30
N THR A 167 -12.16 6.53 -7.41
CA THR A 167 -11.99 5.07 -7.47
C THR A 167 -13.37 4.44 -7.58
N PRO A 168 -13.62 3.49 -8.51
CA PRO A 168 -14.92 2.88 -8.63
C PRO A 168 -15.35 2.30 -7.29
N THR A 169 -16.58 2.60 -6.88
CA THR A 169 -17.29 1.79 -5.89
C THR A 169 -17.22 0.34 -6.35
N LEU A 170 -16.95 -0.59 -5.42
CA LEU A 170 -16.82 -2.05 -5.54
C LEU A 170 -16.98 -2.60 -6.98
N PRO A 171 -16.01 -3.35 -7.54
CA PRO A 171 -16.09 -3.91 -8.89
C PRO A 171 -17.43 -4.58 -9.24
N SER A 172 -18.09 -5.22 -8.26
CA SER A 172 -19.42 -5.83 -8.40
C SER A 172 -20.56 -4.84 -8.66
N ARG A 173 -20.44 -3.58 -8.22
CA ARG A 173 -21.38 -2.47 -8.47
C ARG A 173 -21.11 -1.71 -9.77
N THR A 174 -19.95 -1.92 -10.39
CA THR A 174 -19.54 -1.25 -11.63
C THR A 174 -19.55 -2.15 -12.85
N ALA A 175 -19.90 -3.43 -12.69
CA ALA A 175 -20.21 -4.34 -13.79
C ALA A 175 -21.39 -3.79 -14.60
N GLY A 176 -21.12 -3.18 -15.75
CA GLY A 176 -22.11 -2.58 -16.65
C GLY A 176 -21.92 -1.08 -16.92
N ILE A 177 -21.02 -0.39 -16.23
CA ILE A 177 -20.72 1.04 -16.50
C ILE A 177 -19.40 1.14 -17.25
N LEU A 178 -19.47 1.42 -18.56
CA LEU A 178 -18.30 1.81 -19.34
C LEU A 178 -17.84 3.21 -18.87
N LYS A 179 -16.64 3.27 -18.28
CA LYS A 179 -16.02 4.53 -17.84
C LYS A 179 -14.89 4.88 -18.80
N PHE A 180 -15.09 5.95 -19.57
CA PHE A 180 -14.04 6.55 -20.37
C PHE A 180 -13.36 7.63 -19.53
N ARG A 181 -12.04 7.50 -19.34
CA ARG A 181 -11.20 8.58 -18.80
C ARG A 181 -10.62 9.31 -20.00
N ILE A 182 -10.99 10.58 -20.15
CA ILE A 182 -10.52 11.42 -21.24
C ILE A 182 -9.60 12.48 -20.63
N PRO A 183 -8.28 12.23 -20.54
CA PRO A 183 -7.35 13.26 -20.12
C PRO A 183 -7.38 14.37 -21.17
N THR A 184 -7.73 15.58 -20.74
CA THR A 184 -7.84 16.75 -21.60
C THR A 184 -6.79 17.75 -21.19
N ILE A 185 -5.84 18.03 -22.08
CA ILE A 185 -4.84 19.08 -21.88
C ILE A 185 -5.46 20.38 -22.36
N VAL A 186 -5.54 21.38 -21.48
CA VAL A 186 -6.05 22.71 -21.79
C VAL A 186 -4.91 23.71 -21.67
N GLN A 187 -4.72 24.50 -22.72
CA GLN A 187 -3.84 25.65 -22.70
C GLN A 187 -4.68 26.92 -22.51
N VAL A 188 -4.43 27.67 -21.44
CA VAL A 188 -5.19 28.87 -21.07
C VAL A 188 -4.29 30.10 -21.17
N GLY A 189 -4.60 31.01 -22.09
CA GLY A 189 -3.83 32.25 -22.29
C GLY A 189 -2.64 32.10 -23.24
N ALA A 190 -1.77 33.11 -23.28
CA ALA A 190 -0.59 33.11 -24.12
C ALA A 190 0.56 32.27 -23.49
N PRO A 191 1.33 31.54 -24.31
CA PRO A 191 2.52 30.83 -23.82
C PRO A 191 3.50 31.83 -23.17
N GLY A 192 4.09 31.45 -22.04
CA GLY A 192 5.08 32.27 -21.31
C GLY A 192 4.55 33.04 -20.09
N ARG A 193 3.31 32.82 -19.65
CA ARG A 193 2.90 33.19 -18.28
C ARG A 193 3.42 32.15 -17.29
N ASP A 194 4.63 32.38 -16.82
CA ASP A 194 5.19 31.62 -15.70
C ASP A 194 4.57 32.15 -14.40
N LEU A 195 3.91 31.25 -13.68
CA LEU A 195 3.47 31.53 -12.32
C LEU A 195 4.62 31.19 -11.39
N ASP A 196 4.84 32.04 -10.40
CA ASP A 196 5.69 31.67 -9.27
C ASP A 196 5.10 30.47 -8.51
N VAL A 197 5.94 29.73 -7.79
CA VAL A 197 5.58 28.50 -7.07
C VAL A 197 4.40 28.75 -6.12
N GLU A 198 4.43 29.85 -5.37
CA GLU A 198 3.37 30.22 -4.43
C GLU A 198 2.04 30.52 -5.16
N GLN A 199 2.12 31.20 -6.30
CA GLN A 199 0.94 31.50 -7.13
C GLN A 199 0.35 30.25 -7.76
N LEU A 200 1.21 29.30 -8.17
CA LEU A 200 0.81 28.02 -8.72
C LEU A 200 0.11 27.15 -7.66
N GLU A 201 0.63 27.11 -6.45
CA GLU A 201 -0.01 26.43 -5.32
C GLU A 201 -1.34 27.06 -4.94
N TYR A 202 -1.41 28.39 -4.90
CA TYR A 202 -2.66 29.11 -4.66
C TYR A 202 -3.70 28.81 -5.74
N ALA A 203 -3.30 28.80 -7.02
CA ALA A 203 -4.18 28.46 -8.15
C ALA A 203 -4.69 27.02 -8.04
N ARG A 204 -3.80 26.06 -7.72
CA ARG A 204 -4.16 24.64 -7.48
C ARG A 204 -5.15 24.51 -6.33
N HIS A 205 -4.90 25.19 -5.22
CA HIS A 205 -5.79 25.16 -4.06
C HIS A 205 -7.18 25.74 -4.37
N LYS A 206 -7.23 26.90 -5.03
CA LYS A 206 -8.50 27.55 -5.41
C LYS A 206 -9.29 26.70 -6.41
N CYS A 207 -8.61 26.07 -7.36
CA CYS A 207 -9.21 25.16 -8.32
C CYS A 207 -9.79 23.91 -7.63
N TYR A 208 -9.03 23.34 -6.69
CA TYR A 208 -9.49 22.21 -5.88
C TYR A 208 -10.76 22.54 -5.09
N GLU A 209 -10.80 23.70 -4.43
CA GLU A 209 -11.99 24.15 -3.71
C GLU A 209 -13.19 24.34 -4.63
N HIS A 210 -12.97 24.86 -5.84
CA HIS A 210 -14.04 25.02 -6.83
C HIS A 210 -14.59 23.68 -7.32
N LEU A 211 -13.73 22.73 -7.69
CA LEU A 211 -14.11 21.37 -8.03
C LEU A 211 -14.88 20.71 -6.89
N ARG A 212 -14.40 20.88 -5.66
CA ARG A 212 -15.07 20.32 -4.48
C ARG A 212 -16.48 20.89 -4.28
N LYS A 213 -16.70 22.17 -4.57
CA LYS A 213 -18.03 22.78 -4.53
C LYS A 213 -18.94 22.22 -5.63
N MET A 214 -18.45 22.18 -6.88
CA MET A 214 -19.22 21.59 -8.00
C MET A 214 -19.57 20.11 -7.75
N PHE A 215 -18.66 19.34 -7.16
CA PHE A 215 -18.92 17.95 -6.83
C PHE A 215 -20.01 17.77 -5.78
N ARG A 216 -20.12 18.69 -4.82
CA ARG A 216 -21.22 18.66 -3.84
C ARG A 216 -22.53 19.02 -4.52
N SER A 217 -22.56 20.05 -5.36
CA SER A 217 -23.80 20.41 -6.08
C SER A 217 -24.29 19.30 -7.00
N ILE A 218 -23.38 18.55 -7.65
CA ILE A 218 -23.77 17.38 -8.47
C ILE A 218 -24.37 16.25 -7.62
N GLN A 219 -23.98 16.12 -6.35
CA GLN A 219 -24.57 15.11 -5.45
C GLN A 219 -25.96 15.51 -4.96
N ASP A 220 -26.15 16.81 -4.77
CA ASP A 220 -27.42 17.37 -4.29
C ASP A 220 -28.44 17.47 -5.43
N CYS A 221 -28.00 17.44 -6.69
CA CYS A 221 -28.85 17.43 -7.88
C CYS A 221 -28.96 16.04 -8.53
N THR A 222 -30.07 15.78 -9.22
CA THR A 222 -30.20 14.62 -10.11
C THR A 222 -29.35 14.84 -11.35
N ALA A 223 -28.08 14.42 -11.33
CA ALA A 223 -27.22 14.43 -12.50
C ALA A 223 -27.85 13.62 -13.64
N GLU A 224 -27.85 14.17 -14.85
CA GLU A 224 -28.44 13.47 -15.99
C GLU A 224 -27.51 12.34 -16.47
N PRO A 225 -28.08 11.19 -16.90
CA PRO A 225 -27.31 10.15 -17.56
C PRO A 225 -26.51 10.70 -18.74
N GLY A 226 -25.20 10.43 -18.78
CA GLY A 226 -24.30 10.92 -19.83
C GLY A 226 -23.61 12.26 -19.53
N GLN A 227 -23.91 12.90 -18.41
CA GLN A 227 -23.21 14.11 -18.00
C GLN A 227 -21.73 13.81 -17.67
N SER A 228 -20.82 14.52 -18.35
CA SER A 228 -19.39 14.44 -18.06
C SER A 228 -19.08 15.15 -16.75
N ILE A 229 -18.21 14.54 -15.94
CA ILE A 229 -17.76 15.12 -14.67
C ILE A 229 -16.25 15.31 -14.73
N ILE A 230 -15.79 16.49 -14.37
CA ILE A 230 -14.35 16.78 -14.20
C ILE A 230 -13.95 16.30 -12.81
N ARG A 231 -13.21 15.21 -12.73
CA ARG A 231 -12.74 14.54 -11.51
C ARG A 231 -11.50 15.17 -10.92
N ALA A 232 -10.57 15.60 -11.76
CA ALA A 232 -9.41 16.32 -11.30
C ALA A 232 -8.96 17.37 -12.30
N ILE A 233 -8.32 18.42 -11.78
CA ILE A 233 -7.63 19.43 -12.56
C ILE A 233 -6.23 19.57 -11.97
N ASN A 234 -5.22 19.34 -12.80
CA ASN A 234 -3.81 19.49 -12.45
C ASN A 234 -3.26 20.71 -13.20
N ILE A 235 -2.92 21.76 -12.46
CA ILE A 235 -2.32 22.96 -13.03
C ILE A 235 -0.80 22.78 -13.06
N HIS A 236 -0.22 22.78 -14.25
CA HIS A 236 1.21 22.57 -14.48
C HIS A 236 1.96 23.90 -14.59
N SER A 237 1.34 24.91 -15.20
CA SER A 237 1.89 26.26 -15.34
C SER A 237 0.75 27.28 -15.42
N GLY A 238 1.08 28.57 -15.50
CA GLY A 238 0.08 29.63 -15.71
C GLY A 238 -0.68 29.52 -17.03
N SER A 239 -0.18 28.70 -17.96
CA SER A 239 -0.77 28.49 -19.27
C SER A 239 -1.21 27.06 -19.53
N THR A 240 -0.87 26.08 -18.69
CA THR A 240 -1.14 24.66 -18.97
C THR A 240 -1.79 23.96 -17.79
N LEU A 241 -2.90 23.28 -18.06
CA LEU A 241 -3.58 22.43 -17.10
C LEU A 241 -4.06 21.12 -17.75
N VAL A 242 -4.21 20.08 -16.96
CA VAL A 242 -4.73 18.78 -17.36
C VAL A 242 -6.00 18.48 -16.58
N MET A 243 -7.07 18.09 -17.26
CA MET A 243 -8.36 17.74 -16.68
C MET A 243 -8.64 16.26 -16.94
N GLU A 244 -9.21 15.56 -15.96
CA GLU A 244 -9.65 14.15 -16.09
C GLU A 244 -11.03 13.91 -15.48
#